data_AF-A0A950YVZ7-F1
#
_entry.id   AF-A0A950YVZ7-F1
#
_cell.length_a   1.000
_cell.length_b   1.000
_cell.length_c   1.000
_cell.angle_alpha   90.00
_cell.angle_beta   90.00
_cell.angle_gamma   90.00
#
_symmetry.space_group_name_H-M   'P 1'
#
loop_
_entity.id
_entity.type
_entity.pdbx_description
1 polymer ?
#
loop_
_entity_poly.entity_id
_entity_poly.type
_entity_poly.pdbx_seq_one_letter_code
_entity_poly.pdbx_strand_id
1 'polypeptide(L)'
;MFFATPNGLSALSHHGWRVYTSTDGLPPGNVNCLLEDSNSVLWIGTAKGLAFFRSGHFQVPREMPEPYSCISLSSIAPCRSAFRLTRRTRCDAAIPVRHT
;
A
#
# COMPACT_ATOMS: atom_id res chain seq x y z
N MET A 1 -4.46 3.29 -11.92
CA MET A 1 -5.21 2.15 -11.31
C MET A 1 -4.29 0.93 -11.27
N PHE A 2 -4.35 0.11 -10.21
CA PHE A 2 -3.47 -1.05 -10.03
C PHE A 2 -4.27 -2.36 -9.90
N PHE A 3 -3.69 -3.46 -10.37
CA PHE A 3 -4.29 -4.78 -10.42
C PHE A 3 -3.28 -5.84 -9.99
N ALA A 4 -3.66 -6.64 -8.99
CA ALA A 4 -2.86 -7.75 -8.50
C ALA A 4 -2.87 -8.92 -9.50
N THR A 5 -1.73 -9.54 -9.74
CA THR A 5 -1.60 -10.69 -10.63
C THR A 5 -0.68 -11.76 -10.02
N PRO A 6 -0.76 -13.04 -10.49
CA PRO A 6 0.12 -14.11 -10.03
C PRO A 6 1.62 -13.84 -10.17
N ASN A 7 2.01 -12.99 -11.12
CA ASN A 7 3.41 -12.73 -11.46
C ASN A 7 3.80 -11.25 -11.31
N GLY A 8 3.07 -10.48 -10.49
CA GLY A 8 3.40 -9.10 -10.20
C GLY A 8 2.19 -8.16 -10.18
N LEU A 9 2.42 -6.91 -10.54
CA LEU A 9 1.43 -5.83 -10.44
C LEU A 9 1.21 -5.18 -11.81
N SER A 10 -0.02 -5.19 -12.30
CA SER A 10 -0.38 -4.44 -13.50
C SER A 10 -0.93 -3.06 -13.14
N ALA A 11 -0.44 -2.02 -13.79
CA ALA A 11 -0.88 -0.65 -13.62
C ALA A 11 -1.43 -0.09 -14.93
N LEU A 12 -2.64 0.44 -14.86
CA LEU A 12 -3.27 1.18 -15.95
C LEU A 12 -3.14 2.68 -15.69
N SER A 13 -2.59 3.39 -16.67
CA SER A 13 -2.43 4.85 -16.68
C SER A 13 -2.94 5.43 -18.00
N HIS A 14 -2.89 6.77 -18.14
CA HIS A 14 -3.17 7.44 -19.42
C HIS A 14 -2.23 7.01 -20.56
N HIS A 15 -1.03 6.50 -20.24
CA HIS A 15 -0.05 6.00 -21.21
C HIS A 15 -0.23 4.51 -21.52
N GLY A 16 -1.31 3.88 -21.04
CA GLY A 16 -1.59 2.46 -21.22
C GLY A 16 -1.19 1.59 -20.02
N TRP A 17 -1.04 0.29 -20.30
CA TRP A 17 -0.73 -0.74 -19.32
C TRP A 17 0.78 -0.86 -19.10
N ARG A 18 1.19 -0.98 -17.83
CA ARG A 18 2.55 -1.32 -17.41
C ARG A 18 2.51 -2.46 -16.42
N VAL A 19 3.41 -3.42 -16.57
CA VAL A 19 3.57 -4.52 -15.62
C VAL A 19 4.83 -4.27 -14.80
N TYR A 20 4.71 -4.40 -13.48
CA TYR A 20 5.82 -4.33 -12.55
C TYR A 20 6.12 -5.71 -11.98
N THR A 21 7.39 -6.09 -11.99
CA THR A 21 7.86 -7.40 -11.53
C THR A 21 9.07 -7.24 -10.60
N SER A 22 9.74 -8.34 -10.26
CA SER A 22 10.96 -8.31 -9.46
C SER A 22 12.10 -7.50 -10.06
N THR A 23 12.11 -7.30 -11.39
CA THR A 23 13.08 -6.42 -12.04
C THR A 23 12.87 -4.95 -11.69
N ASP A 24 11.65 -4.56 -11.31
CA ASP A 24 11.29 -3.20 -10.91
C ASP A 24 11.42 -2.97 -9.40
N GLY A 25 11.83 -3.99 -8.64
CA GLY A 25 11.96 -3.94 -7.18
C GLY A 25 10.73 -4.45 -6.40
N LEU A 26 9.71 -4.97 -7.09
CA LEU A 26 8.58 -5.66 -6.44
C LEU A 26 9.03 -7.04 -5.92
N PRO A 27 8.73 -7.42 -4.67
CA PRO A 27 9.04 -8.78 -4.21
C PRO A 27 8.42 -9.85 -5.12
N PRO A 28 9.19 -10.87 -5.53
CA PRO A 28 8.68 -11.89 -6.44
C PRO A 28 7.58 -12.71 -5.78
N GLY A 29 6.54 -13.02 -6.54
CA GLY A 29 5.46 -13.91 -6.13
C GLY A 29 4.08 -13.32 -6.39
N ASN A 30 3.07 -14.09 -5.99
CA ASN A 30 1.68 -13.70 -6.17
C ASN A 30 1.35 -12.46 -5.32
N VAL A 31 0.80 -11.44 -5.97
CA VAL A 31 0.27 -10.27 -5.27
C VAL A 31 -1.12 -10.62 -4.76
N ASN A 32 -1.27 -10.64 -3.43
CA ASN A 32 -2.51 -11.08 -2.78
C ASN A 32 -3.38 -9.90 -2.33
N CYS A 33 -2.79 -8.74 -2.10
CA CYS A 33 -3.53 -7.55 -1.68
C CYS A 33 -2.85 -6.24 -2.11
N LEU A 34 -3.68 -5.23 -2.30
CA LEU A 34 -3.31 -3.85 -2.63
C LEU A 34 -4.10 -2.91 -1.73
N LEU A 35 -3.41 -1.96 -1.11
CA LEU A 35 -4.00 -0.95 -0.25
C LEU A 35 -3.33 0.40 -0.52
N GLU A 36 -4.09 1.36 -1.03
CA GLU A 36 -3.64 2.74 -1.16
C GLU A 36 -4.03 3.53 0.09
N ASP A 37 -3.07 4.22 0.70
CA ASP A 37 -3.31 5.06 1.87
C ASP A 37 -3.58 6.53 1.49
N SER A 38 -3.92 7.35 2.47
CA SER A 38 -4.19 8.79 2.27
C SER A 38 -2.95 9.61 1.89
N ASN A 39 -1.76 9.04 1.99
CA ASN A 39 -0.49 9.67 1.61
C ASN A 39 -0.05 9.26 0.19
N SER A 40 -0.95 8.64 -0.58
CA SER A 40 -0.66 8.12 -1.93
C SER A 40 0.45 7.07 -1.94
N VAL A 41 0.55 6.29 -0.86
CA VAL A 41 1.42 5.10 -0.80
C VAL A 41 0.58 3.87 -1.09
N LEU A 42 1.01 3.09 -2.07
CA LEU A 42 0.38 1.82 -2.39
C LEU A 42 1.13 0.68 -1.69
N TRP A 43 0.51 0.11 -0.66
CA TRP A 43 0.97 -1.07 0.03
C TRP A 43 0.58 -2.34 -0.74
N ILE A 44 1.52 -3.27 -0.84
CA ILE A 44 1.45 -4.44 -1.70
C ILE A 44 1.86 -5.66 -0.88
N GLY A 45 0.89 -6.51 -0.55
CA GLY A 45 1.16 -7.79 0.10
C GLY A 45 1.42 -8.86 -0.95
N THR A 46 2.65 -9.35 -1.00
CA THR A 46 3.05 -10.47 -1.84
C THR A 46 3.14 -11.74 -1.00
N ALA A 47 3.10 -12.91 -1.64
CA ALA A 47 3.34 -14.19 -0.96
C ALA A 47 4.71 -14.27 -0.24
N LYS A 48 5.67 -13.41 -0.60
CA LYS A 48 7.01 -13.38 -0.02
C LYS A 48 7.29 -12.17 0.88
N GLY A 49 6.26 -11.38 1.22
CA GLY A 49 6.39 -10.25 2.14
C GLY A 49 5.70 -8.98 1.65
N LEU A 50 5.96 -7.89 2.36
CA LEU A 50 5.36 -6.58 2.13
C LEU A 50 6.26 -5.71 1.26
N ALA A 51 5.67 -4.97 0.33
CA ALA A 51 6.29 -3.85 -0.35
C ALA A 51 5.36 -2.65 -0.34
N PHE A 52 5.90 -1.46 -0.56
CA PHE A 52 5.12 -0.29 -0.87
C PHE A 52 5.67 0.44 -2.09
N PHE A 53 4.78 1.07 -2.84
CA PHE A 53 5.11 1.90 -3.98
C PHE A 53 4.84 3.36 -3.63
N ARG A 54 5.89 4.18 -3.72
CA ARG A 54 5.83 5.62 -3.45
C ARG A 54 6.71 6.36 -4.43
N SER A 55 6.20 7.45 -4.98
CA SER A 55 6.94 8.34 -5.89
C SER A 55 7.60 7.61 -7.07
N GLY A 56 6.98 6.55 -7.62
CA GLY A 56 7.52 5.83 -8.77
C GLY A 56 8.43 4.64 -8.44
N HIS A 57 8.70 4.36 -7.16
CA HIS A 57 9.65 3.34 -6.73
C HIS A 57 9.02 2.34 -5.75
N PHE A 58 9.39 1.06 -5.90
CA PHE A 58 9.08 0.01 -4.93
C PHE A 58 10.13 -0.03 -3.83
N GLN A 59 9.66 -0.19 -2.60
CA GLN A 59 10.51 -0.32 -1.43
C GLN A 59 9.99 -1.47 -0.57
N VAL A 60 10.92 -2.26 -0.05
CA VAL A 60 10.64 -3.33 0.91
C VAL A 60 10.99 -2.79 2.29
N PRO A 61 10.01 -2.49 3.15
CA PRO A 61 10.28 -2.02 4.49
C PRO A 61 10.98 -3.15 5.28
N ARG A 62 12.18 -2.87 5.80
CA ARG A 62 12.83 -3.74 6.80
C ARG A 62 12.20 -3.56 8.17
N GLU A 63 11.80 -2.32 8.45
CA GLU A 63 11.05 -1.87 9.62
C GLU A 63 9.93 -0.95 9.13
N MET A 64 8.84 -0.86 9.89
CA MET A 64 7.70 -0.02 9.53
C MET A 64 8.09 1.46 9.70
N PRO A 65 8.15 2.27 8.63
CA PRO A 65 8.59 3.66 8.75
C PRO A 65 7.52 4.50 9.45
N GLU A 66 7.92 5.43 10.32
CA GLU A 66 7.00 6.45 10.86
C GLU A 66 6.40 7.30 9.71
N PRO A 67 5.10 7.66 9.76
CA PRO A 67 4.13 7.49 10.84
C PRO A 67 3.34 6.16 10.80
N TYR A 68 3.77 5.20 9.97
CA TYR A 68 3.04 3.96 9.73
C TYR A 68 3.27 2.89 10.80
N SER A 69 4.04 3.18 11.86
CA SER A 69 4.32 2.24 12.95
C SER A 69 3.07 1.72 13.66
N CYS A 70 1.98 2.50 13.64
CA CYS A 70 0.68 2.10 14.19
C CYS A 70 -0.21 1.35 13.19
N ILE A 71 0.10 1.37 11.89
CA ILE A 71 -0.50 0.45 10.91
C ILE A 71 0.10 -0.92 11.23
N SER A 72 -0.49 -1.58 12.22
CA SER A 72 -0.10 -2.92 12.62
C SER A 72 -0.09 -3.79 11.36
N LEU A 73 0.97 -4.59 11.15
CA LEU A 73 1.07 -5.58 10.07
C LEU A 73 -0.16 -6.51 9.99
N SER A 74 -0.96 -6.58 11.07
CA SER A 74 -2.28 -7.21 11.10
C SER A 74 -3.35 -6.56 10.20
N SER A 75 -3.21 -5.29 9.81
CA SER A 75 -4.10 -4.58 8.87
C SER A 75 -3.81 -4.93 7.41
N ILE A 76 -2.63 -5.50 7.15
CA ILE A 76 -2.22 -6.05 5.83
C ILE A 76 -2.26 -7.59 5.88
N ALA A 77 -2.87 -8.17 6.93
CA ALA A 77 -3.09 -9.60 7.06
C ALA A 77 -3.74 -10.17 5.79
N PRO A 78 -3.38 -11.41 5.40
CA PRO A 78 -3.67 -11.95 4.08
C PRO A 78 -5.19 -11.92 3.88
N CYS A 79 -5.58 -11.08 2.93
CA CYS A 79 -6.93 -10.82 2.47
C CYS A 79 -7.90 -11.96 2.80
N ARG A 80 -8.71 -11.82 3.87
CA ARG A 80 -9.93 -12.64 4.04
C ARG A 80 -11.00 -12.11 4.99
N SER A 81 -10.76 -11.14 5.86
CA SER A 81 -11.83 -10.53 6.64
C SER A 81 -11.40 -9.20 7.25
N ALA A 82 -12.26 -8.20 7.11
CA ALA A 82 -12.14 -6.87 7.70
C ALA A 82 -10.99 -6.01 7.09
N PHE A 83 -11.08 -4.69 7.03
CA PHE A 83 -11.59 -3.84 8.08
C PHE A 83 -12.04 -2.53 7.43
N ARG A 84 -13.29 -2.17 7.67
CA ARG A 84 -13.80 -0.82 7.51
C ARG A 84 -12.82 0.08 8.27
N LEU A 85 -12.00 0.88 7.58
CA LEU A 85 -11.15 1.88 8.21
C LEU A 85 -12.06 2.99 8.75
N THR A 86 -12.78 2.67 9.83
CA THR A 86 -13.36 3.65 10.72
C THR A 86 -12.22 4.47 11.29
N ARG A 87 -12.33 5.78 11.03
CA ARG A 87 -11.94 6.86 11.94
C ARG A 87 -11.75 6.36 13.38
N ARG A 88 -10.64 6.78 14.00
CA ARG A 88 -10.12 6.49 15.36
C ARG A 88 -9.07 5.38 15.29
N THR A 89 -7.80 5.71 15.43
CA THR A 89 -7.27 6.32 16.66
C THR A 89 -6.39 7.54 16.40
N ARG A 90 -6.60 8.54 17.26
CA ARG A 90 -5.82 9.77 17.41
C ARG A 90 -4.32 9.48 17.52
N CYS A 91 -3.52 10.15 16.69
CA CYS A 91 -2.43 10.98 17.19
C CYS A 91 -2.79 12.41 16.74
N ASP A 92 -2.92 13.33 17.70
CA ASP A 92 -3.60 14.61 17.54
C ASP A 92 -2.93 15.57 16.55
N ALA A 93 -3.71 16.08 15.60
CA ALA A 93 -3.67 17.49 15.16
C ALA A 93 -4.99 17.84 14.48
N ALA A 94 -5.94 18.32 15.28
CA ALA A 94 -7.07 19.07 14.76
C ALA A 94 -6.59 20.43 14.24
N ILE A 95 -6.93 20.78 13.01
CA ILE A 95 -7.03 22.17 12.56
C ILE A 95 -8.51 22.39 12.21
N PRO A 96 -9.25 23.24 12.94
CA PRO A 96 -10.61 23.58 12.56
C PRO A 96 -10.54 24.58 11.40
N VAL A 97 -11.13 24.23 10.27
CA VAL A 97 -11.34 25.21 9.18
C VAL A 97 -12.48 26.12 9.63
N ARG A 98 -12.14 27.33 10.10
CA ARG A 98 -13.13 28.41 10.24
C ARG A 98 -13.51 28.86 8.83
N HIS A 99 -14.77 28.71 8.48
CA HIS A 99 -15.37 29.47 7.40
C HIS A 99 -15.60 30.91 7.90
N THR A 100 -14.95 31.88 7.25
CA THR A 100 -15.46 33.25 7.13
C THR A 100 -16.51 33.30 6.04
#